data_AF-A0A4Y2BAX8-F1
#
_entry.id   AF-A0A4Y2BAX8-F1
#
_cell.length_a   1.000
_cell.length_b   1.000
_cell.length_c   1.000
_cell.angle_alpha   90.00
_cell.angle_beta   90.00
_cell.angle_gamma   90.00
#
_symmetry.space_group_name_H-M   'P 1'
#
loop_
_entity.id
_entity.type
_entity.pdbx_description
1 polymer ?
#
loop_
_entity_poly.entity_id
_entity_poly.type
_entity_poly.pdbx_seq_one_letter_code
_entity_poly.pdbx_strand_id
1 'polypeptide(L)'
;MPAELLMGRKLKTNLPMTKKSLMPKIPEAEDIRRKELKYGVNQKKYYDKHHRVKDLQELKPGQVVWITDKRSYGRIKAKHAAPRSYLVETPEVSSDATVSIFLTVGI
;
A
#
# COMPACT_ATOMS: atom_id res chain seq x y z
N MET A 1 -21.30 -8.90 18.70
CA MET A 1 -21.23 -9.68 17.44
C MET A 1 -20.85 -8.76 16.30
N PRO A 2 -20.08 -9.19 15.28
CA PRO A 2 -19.69 -8.32 14.16
C PRO A 2 -20.87 -7.61 13.48
N ALA A 3 -21.99 -8.32 13.31
CA ALA A 3 -23.21 -7.77 12.72
C ALA A 3 -23.84 -6.62 13.54
N GLU A 4 -23.70 -6.62 14.87
CA GLU A 4 -24.20 -5.52 15.71
C GLU A 4 -23.40 -4.24 15.49
N LEU A 5 -22.10 -4.38 15.29
CA LEU A 5 -21.21 -3.26 15.01
C LEU A 5 -21.46 -2.70 13.60
N LEU A 6 -21.58 -3.59 12.59
CA LEU A 6 -21.78 -3.18 11.20
C LEU A 6 -23.16 -2.59 10.93
N MET A 7 -24.20 -3.15 11.56
CA MET A 7 -25.59 -2.78 11.28
C MET A 7 -26.19 -1.81 12.31
N GLY A 8 -25.45 -1.49 13.37
CA GLY A 8 -25.91 -0.60 14.46
C GLY A 8 -27.11 -1.13 15.24
N ARG A 9 -27.44 -2.42 15.10
CA ARG A 9 -28.63 -3.05 15.70
C ARG A 9 -28.37 -4.49 16.06
N LYS A 10 -29.08 -4.99 17.08
CA LYS A 10 -29.08 -6.41 17.41
C LYS A 10 -30.05 -7.19 16.53
N LEU A 11 -29.60 -8.32 16.01
CA LEU A 11 -30.45 -9.22 15.23
C LEU A 11 -31.53 -9.82 16.15
N LYS A 12 -32.78 -9.78 15.68
CA LYS A 12 -33.89 -10.44 16.37
C LYS A 12 -33.80 -11.95 16.11
N THR A 13 -33.94 -12.74 17.16
CA THR A 13 -34.01 -14.20 17.10
C THR A 13 -35.41 -14.67 17.48
N ASN A 14 -35.79 -15.88 17.07
CA ASN A 14 -37.07 -16.50 17.43
C ASN A 14 -37.14 -16.92 18.91
N LEU A 15 -36.04 -16.78 19.65
CA LEU A 15 -35.97 -17.08 21.06
C LEU A 15 -36.52 -15.90 21.86
N PRO A 16 -37.33 -16.15 22.91
CA PRO A 16 -37.80 -15.09 23.78
C PRO A 16 -36.59 -14.42 24.47
N MET A 17 -36.39 -13.15 24.18
CA MET A 17 -35.35 -12.31 24.78
C MET A 17 -35.97 -11.10 25.47
N THR A 18 -35.36 -10.68 26.57
CA THR A 18 -35.75 -9.45 27.26
C THR A 18 -35.41 -8.22 26.41
N LYS A 19 -36.28 -7.19 26.45
CA LYS A 19 -36.09 -5.94 25.66
C LYS A 19 -34.74 -5.26 25.94
N LYS A 20 -34.25 -5.34 27.17
CA LYS A 20 -32.91 -4.83 27.57
C LYS A 20 -31.77 -5.58 26.88
N SER A 21 -31.94 -6.88 26.61
CA SER A 21 -30.96 -7.67 25.87
C SER A 21 -30.94 -7.33 24.38
N LEU A 22 -31.99 -6.71 23.83
CA LEU A 22 -32.07 -6.28 22.41
C LEU A 22 -31.33 -4.97 22.12
N MET A 23 -30.86 -4.24 23.13
CA MET A 23 -30.07 -3.03 22.93
C MET A 23 -28.66 -3.41 22.45
N PRO A 24 -28.18 -2.85 21.32
CA PRO A 24 -26.84 -3.16 20.81
C PRO A 24 -25.79 -2.64 21.80
N LYS A 25 -24.84 -3.50 22.16
CA LYS A 25 -23.63 -3.09 22.87
C LYS A 25 -22.58 -2.72 21.83
N ILE A 26 -22.50 -1.43 21.52
CA ILE A 26 -21.47 -0.91 20.61
C ILE A 26 -20.21 -0.69 21.47
N PRO A 27 -19.07 -1.32 21.13
CA PRO A 27 -17.81 -1.04 21.81
C PRO A 27 -17.38 0.41 21.61
N GLU A 28 -16.56 0.94 22.53
CA GLU A 28 -16.06 2.31 22.46
C GLU A 28 -15.33 2.54 21.12
N ALA A 29 -15.62 3.67 20.46
CA ALA A 29 -15.11 3.98 19.13
C ALA A 29 -13.57 3.96 19.08
N GLU A 30 -12.91 4.38 20.15
CA GLU A 30 -11.45 4.42 20.23
C GLU A 30 -10.81 3.02 20.28
N ASP A 31 -11.48 2.06 20.91
CA ASP A 31 -11.01 0.67 20.93
C ASP A 31 -11.09 0.01 19.55
N ILE A 32 -12.16 0.33 18.81
CA ILE A 32 -12.33 -0.14 17.43
C ILE A 32 -11.24 0.46 16.55
N ARG A 33 -11.03 1.78 16.63
CA ARG A 33 -10.00 2.49 15.88
C ARG A 33 -8.60 1.93 16.13
N ARG A 34 -8.25 1.68 17.41
CA ARG A 34 -6.97 1.06 17.78
C ARG A 34 -6.81 -0.35 17.19
N LYS A 35 -7.87 -1.16 17.21
CA LYS A 35 -7.85 -2.51 16.62
C LYS A 35 -7.70 -2.47 15.11
N GLU A 36 -8.41 -1.58 14.42
CA GLU A 36 -8.31 -1.41 12.97
C GLU A 36 -6.93 -0.95 12.54
N LEU A 37 -6.34 0.03 13.24
CA LEU A 37 -4.98 0.49 12.97
C LEU A 37 -3.97 -0.67 13.10
N LYS A 38 -4.08 -1.43 14.20
CA LYS A 38 -3.23 -2.62 14.42
C LYS A 38 -3.44 -3.67 13.33
N TYR A 39 -4.69 -3.88 12.89
CA TYR A 39 -5.01 -4.83 11.84
C TYR A 39 -4.42 -4.41 10.49
N GLY A 40 -4.52 -3.14 10.11
CA GLY A 40 -3.92 -2.60 8.89
C GLY A 40 -2.39 -2.72 8.86
N VAL A 41 -1.72 -2.40 9.98
CA VAL A 41 -0.26 -2.57 10.12
C VAL A 41 0.15 -4.04 9.96
N ASN A 42 -0.62 -4.94 10.58
CA ASN A 42 -0.37 -6.37 10.47
C ASN A 42 -0.60 -6.88 9.04
N GLN A 43 -1.68 -6.46 8.39
CA GLN A 43 -1.95 -6.81 6.99
C GLN A 43 -0.78 -6.42 6.08
N LYS A 44 -0.31 -5.16 6.19
CA LYS A 44 0.88 -4.71 5.46
C LYS A 44 2.09 -5.61 5.76
N LYS A 45 2.40 -5.85 7.04
CA LYS A 45 3.53 -6.69 7.44
C LYS A 45 3.45 -8.11 6.88
N TYR A 46 2.28 -8.74 6.92
CA TYR A 46 2.11 -10.10 6.39
C TYR A 46 2.19 -10.13 4.87
N TYR A 47 1.60 -9.14 4.20
CA TYR A 47 1.72 -8.98 2.75
C TYR A 47 3.17 -8.80 2.33
N ASP A 48 3.90 -7.89 2.97
CA ASP A 48 5.31 -7.59 2.69
C ASP A 48 6.17 -8.84 2.93
N LYS A 49 5.93 -9.57 4.03
CA LYS A 49 6.63 -10.84 4.32
C LYS A 49 6.33 -11.91 3.27
N HIS A 50 5.06 -12.09 2.90
CA HIS A 50 4.63 -13.11 1.94
C HIS A 50 5.24 -12.88 0.55
N HIS A 51 5.22 -11.63 0.10
CA HIS A 51 5.75 -11.25 -1.22
C HIS A 51 7.24 -10.90 -1.19
N ARG A 52 7.92 -11.12 -0.05
CA ARG A 52 9.34 -10.79 0.17
C ARG A 52 9.66 -9.38 -0.32
N VAL A 53 8.77 -8.43 -0.02
CA VAL A 53 8.93 -7.02 -0.40
C VAL A 53 10.23 -6.53 0.20
N LYS A 54 11.08 -5.94 -0.64
CA LYS A 54 12.33 -5.31 -0.25
C LYS A 54 12.26 -3.86 -0.65
N ASP A 55 12.69 -2.98 0.26
CA ASP A 55 12.89 -1.59 -0.09
C ASP A 55 14.04 -1.51 -1.09
N LEU A 56 13.77 -0.89 -2.24
CA LEU A 56 14.75 -0.75 -3.30
C LEU A 56 15.70 0.39 -2.93
N GLN A 57 16.99 0.18 -3.11
CA GLN A 57 17.97 1.23 -2.92
C GLN A 57 17.68 2.38 -3.89
N GLU A 58 17.63 3.59 -3.35
CA GLU A 58 17.38 4.78 -4.13
C GLU A 58 18.57 5.06 -5.05
N LEU A 59 18.26 5.35 -6.32
CA LEU A 59 19.26 5.61 -7.34
C LEU A 59 19.75 7.06 -7.21
N LYS A 60 21.05 7.24 -7.37
CA LYS A 60 21.68 8.57 -7.23
C LYS A 60 21.64 9.33 -8.56
N PRO A 61 21.46 10.66 -8.52
CA PRO A 61 21.73 11.51 -9.68
C PRO A 61 23.11 11.21 -10.27
N GLY A 62 23.19 11.11 -11.58
CA GLY A 62 24.39 10.85 -12.35
C GLY A 62 24.68 9.37 -12.61
N GLN A 63 23.94 8.42 -12.01
CA GLN A 63 24.11 6.99 -12.26
C GLN A 63 23.57 6.60 -13.65
N VAL A 64 24.30 5.73 -14.35
CA VAL A 64 23.87 5.16 -15.64
C VAL A 64 22.95 3.96 -15.37
N VAL A 65 21.79 3.96 -16.02
CA VAL A 65 20.76 2.92 -15.90
C VAL A 65 20.35 2.42 -17.27
N TRP A 66 19.97 1.15 -17.33
CA TRP A 66 19.38 0.55 -18.52
C TRP A 66 17.88 0.83 -18.54
N ILE A 67 17.39 1.43 -19.63
CA ILE A 67 15.97 1.69 -19.85
C ILE A 67 15.42 0.57 -20.72
N THR A 68 14.53 -0.25 -20.15
CA THR A 68 13.92 -1.39 -20.86
C THR A 68 13.08 -0.95 -22.05
N ASP A 69 12.31 0.12 -21.89
CA ASP A 69 11.34 0.59 -22.89
C ASP A 69 12.03 1.09 -24.16
N LYS A 70 13.14 1.83 -23.99
CA LYS A 70 13.97 2.36 -25.08
C LYS A 70 15.11 1.41 -25.49
N ARG A 71 15.31 0.30 -24.78
CA ARG A 71 16.45 -0.63 -24.92
C ARG A 71 17.79 0.11 -25.04
N SER A 72 17.97 1.14 -24.21
CA SER A 72 19.13 2.04 -24.28
C SER A 72 19.61 2.40 -22.89
N TYR A 73 20.87 2.83 -22.79
CA TYR A 73 21.41 3.41 -21.56
C TYR A 73 20.95 4.88 -21.41
N GLY A 74 20.70 5.29 -20.18
CA GLY A 74 20.38 6.67 -19.81
C GLY A 74 20.99 7.04 -18.47
N ARG A 75 21.09 8.34 -18.19
CA ARG A 75 21.69 8.87 -16.95
C ARG A 75 20.62 9.52 -16.07
N ILE A 76 20.56 9.14 -14.80
CA ILE A 76 19.57 9.72 -13.88
C ILE A 76 19.91 11.19 -13.62
N LYS A 77 18.92 12.07 -13.78
CA LYS A 77 19.04 13.50 -13.47
C LYS A 77 18.58 13.79 -12.05
N ALA A 78 17.39 13.31 -11.71
CA ALA A 78 16.77 13.54 -10.40
C ALA A 78 15.68 12.50 -10.11
N LYS A 79 15.24 12.45 -8.85
CA LYS A 79 14.00 11.75 -8.46
C LYS A 79 12.79 12.50 -8.99
N HIS A 80 11.77 11.75 -9.38
CA HIS A 80 10.47 12.31 -9.74
C HIS A 80 9.61 12.52 -8.48
N ALA A 81 8.58 13.36 -8.59
CA ALA A 81 7.60 13.56 -7.50
C ALA A 81 6.75 12.31 -7.23
N ALA A 82 6.60 11.45 -8.25
CA ALA A 82 5.89 10.18 -8.12
C ALA A 82 6.80 9.12 -7.46
N PRO A 83 6.24 8.25 -6.61
CA PRO A 83 7.02 7.21 -5.93
C PRO A 83 7.66 6.26 -6.94
N ARG A 84 8.92 5.88 -6.70
CA ARG A 84 9.70 4.93 -7.52
C ARG A 84 9.92 5.35 -8.99
N SER A 85 9.71 6.62 -9.33
CA SER A 85 9.96 7.17 -10.67
C SER A 85 11.18 8.10 -10.68
N TYR A 86 11.93 8.11 -11.77
CA TYR A 86 13.12 8.95 -11.96
C TYR A 86 13.06 9.70 -13.29
N LEU A 87 13.70 10.87 -13.31
CA LEU A 87 13.97 11.64 -14.53
C LEU A 87 15.31 11.19 -15.10
N VAL A 88 15.33 10.82 -16.38
CA VAL A 88 16.51 10.25 -17.03
C VAL A 88 16.81 11.01 -18.31
N GLU A 89 18.09 11.35 -18.51
CA GLU A 89 18.63 11.92 -19.74
C GLU A 89 19.15 10.80 -20.64
N THR A 90 18.70 10.78 -21.89
CA THR A 90 19.15 9.82 -22.92
C THR A 90 19.95 10.52 -24.01
N PRO A 91 21.00 9.89 -24.57
CA PRO A 91 21.87 10.52 -25.57
C PRO A 91 21.20 10.71 -26.95
N GLU A 92 20.22 9.87 -27.31
CA GLU A 92 19.62 9.90 -28.65
C GLU A 92 18.53 10.96 -28.83
N VAL A 93 17.91 11.40 -27.73
CA VAL A 93 16.91 12.45 -27.76
C VAL A 93 17.14 13.32 -26.54
N SER A 94 17.40 14.61 -26.76
CA SER A 94 17.53 15.62 -25.70
C SER A 94 16.18 15.93 -25.02
N SER A 95 15.27 14.97 -24.98
CA SER A 95 13.98 15.06 -24.33
C SER A 95 14.04 14.28 -23.02
N ASP A 96 13.71 14.97 -21.92
CA ASP A 96 13.63 14.39 -20.59
C ASP A 96 12.64 13.22 -20.61
N ALA A 97 13.13 12.00 -20.45
CA ALA A 97 12.28 10.81 -20.44
C ALA A 97 11.91 10.48 -18.99
N THR A 98 10.60 10.38 -18.72
CA THR A 98 10.11 9.86 -17.44
C THR A 98 10.16 8.34 -17.49
N VAL A 99 11.06 7.74 -16.71
CA VAL A 99 11.18 6.28 -16.63
C VAL A 99 10.68 5.83 -15.26
N SER A 100 9.57 5.11 -15.27
CA SER A 100 9.10 4.36 -14.11
C SER A 100 9.85 3.05 -14.08
N ILE A 101 10.96 3.01 -13.34
CA ILE A 101 11.78 1.81 -13.21
C ILE A 101 11.05 0.82 -12.29
N PHE A 102 10.19 -0.02 -12.87
CA PHE A 102 9.81 -1.29 -12.26
C PHE A 102 10.97 -2.25 -12.47
N LEU A 103 11.98 -2.16 -11.60
CA LEU A 103 13.05 -3.16 -11.55
C LEU A 103 12.40 -4.50 -11.17
N THR A 104 12.17 -5.35 -12.17
CA THR A 104 11.92 -6.76 -11.98
C THR A 104 13.18 -7.33 -11.34
N VAL A 105 13.17 -7.46 -10.02
CA VAL A 105 14.20 -8.21 -9.32
C VAL A 105 14.04 -9.64 -9.79
N GLY A 106 14.89 -10.07 -10.72
CA GLY A 106 15.02 -11.45 -11.12
C GLY A 106 15.33 -12.29 -9.88
N ILE A 107 14.34 -13.10 -9.51
CA ILE A 107 14.51 -14.44 -8.98
C ILE A 107 13.75 -15.33 -9.95
#